data_AF-A0A317U075-F1
#
_entry.id   AF-A0A317U075-F1
#
_cell.length_a   1.000
_cell.length_b   1.000
_cell.length_c   1.000
_cell.angle_alpha   90.00
_cell.angle_beta   90.00
_cell.angle_gamma   90.00
#
_symmetry.space_group_name_H-M   'P 1'
#
loop_
_entity.id
_entity.type
_entity.pdbx_description
1 polymer ?
#
loop_
_entity_poly.entity_id
_entity_poly.type
_entity_poly.pdbx_seq_one_letter_code
_entity_poly.pdbx_strand_id
1 'polypeptide(L)'
;MRIEGTTYQSNALFTTAVLIFFSLFFLLKIVLVSSYMYSIYLLNNLISSPSELIRQDFISSLNFSDSMTRYNVIIFILCAVSFSLWIYRANKNLSSLRITGLEFTPALSVWSFYIPLLCLYWPFKAVAEIWKASQPDATNTGESWKNLSAPLIIPIWWISFIGAGILSHIINTYYPPHSLSEIKMYLFEWIVIELLLLVATILISYIVYKINENQNNKLIMLNAPVQNSSVNV
;
A
#
# COMPACT_ATOMS: atom_id res chain seq x y z
N MET A 1 27.38 10.07 -24.35
CA MET A 1 26.64 9.39 -23.27
C MET A 1 25.98 8.16 -23.86
N ARG A 2 26.35 6.98 -23.38
CA ARG A 2 25.88 5.69 -23.91
C ARG A 2 24.43 5.50 -23.44
N ILE A 3 23.47 5.54 -24.37
CA ILE A 3 22.11 5.07 -24.10
C ILE A 3 22.21 3.56 -24.07
N GLU A 4 22.53 2.98 -22.92
CA GLU A 4 22.32 1.56 -22.69
C GLU A 4 20.83 1.31 -22.82
N GLY A 5 20.41 0.64 -23.90
CA GLY A 5 19.03 0.26 -24.11
C GLY A 5 18.57 -0.58 -22.93
N THR A 6 17.79 0.01 -22.03
CA THR A 6 17.20 -0.73 -20.92
C THR A 6 16.12 -1.63 -21.49
N THR A 7 16.46 -2.89 -21.72
CA THR A 7 15.51 -3.93 -22.12
C THR A 7 14.41 -4.01 -21.07
N TYR A 8 13.14 -3.88 -21.47
CA TYR A 8 12.01 -4.02 -20.55
C TYR A 8 12.11 -5.36 -19.83
N GLN A 9 11.98 -5.36 -18.51
CA GLN A 9 11.91 -6.59 -17.71
C GLN A 9 10.49 -6.75 -17.17
N SER A 10 9.94 -7.95 -17.31
CA SER A 10 8.63 -8.28 -16.75
C SER A 10 8.60 -7.94 -15.27
N ASN A 11 7.60 -7.14 -14.88
CA ASN A 11 7.35 -6.80 -13.48
C ASN A 11 6.44 -7.84 -12.80
N ALA A 12 6.05 -8.91 -13.51
CA ALA A 12 5.07 -9.89 -13.03
C ALA A 12 5.48 -10.55 -11.72
N LEU A 13 6.74 -10.99 -11.58
CA LEU A 13 7.23 -11.63 -10.35
C LEU A 13 7.07 -10.72 -9.12
N PHE A 14 7.46 -9.45 -9.24
CA PHE A 14 7.38 -8.49 -8.15
C PHE A 14 5.93 -8.10 -7.86
N THR A 15 5.12 -7.90 -8.90
CA THR A 15 3.68 -7.66 -8.76
C THR A 15 3.01 -8.82 -8.03
N THR A 16 3.27 -10.06 -8.41
CA THR A 16 2.74 -11.26 -7.73
C THR A 16 3.19 -11.32 -6.26
N ALA A 17 4.47 -11.11 -6.00
CA ALA A 17 5.00 -11.11 -4.62
C ALA A 17 4.30 -10.04 -3.75
N VAL A 18 4.17 -8.81 -4.26
CA VAL A 18 3.48 -7.70 -3.57
C VAL A 18 2.03 -8.07 -3.28
N LEU A 19 1.30 -8.59 -4.26
CA LEU A 19 -0.11 -8.96 -4.09
C LEU A 19 -0.31 -10.11 -3.10
N ILE A 20 0.61 -11.08 -3.07
CA ILE A 20 0.59 -12.16 -2.06
C ILE A 20 0.78 -11.57 -0.66
N PHE A 21 1.81 -10.75 -0.45
CA PHE A 21 2.08 -10.18 0.87
C PHE A 21 0.98 -9.21 1.30
N PHE A 22 0.43 -8.39 0.40
CA PHE A 22 -0.72 -7.54 0.71
C PHE A 22 -1.99 -8.35 1.02
N SER A 23 -2.20 -9.51 0.39
CA SER A 23 -3.32 -10.40 0.73
C SER A 23 -3.15 -10.99 2.13
N LEU A 24 -1.95 -11.43 2.49
CA LEU A 24 -1.64 -11.90 3.84
C LEU A 24 -1.79 -10.78 4.88
N PHE A 25 -1.32 -9.58 4.54
CA PHE A 25 -1.49 -8.39 5.38
C PHE A 25 -2.96 -8.08 5.60
N PHE A 26 -3.76 -8.09 4.54
CA PHE A 26 -5.22 -7.89 4.58
C PHE A 26 -5.91 -8.91 5.51
N LEU A 27 -5.59 -10.20 5.38
CA LEU A 27 -6.14 -11.24 6.27
C LEU A 27 -5.76 -11.00 7.73
N LEU A 28 -4.52 -10.59 7.99
CA LEU A 28 -4.08 -10.26 9.35
C LEU A 28 -4.82 -9.05 9.92
N LYS A 29 -5.11 -8.01 9.11
CA LYS A 29 -5.93 -6.88 9.55
C LYS A 29 -7.33 -7.33 9.98
N ILE A 30 -7.97 -8.25 9.24
CA ILE A 30 -9.28 -8.83 9.63
C ILE A 30 -9.18 -9.53 10.99
N VAL A 31 -8.15 -10.37 11.18
CA VAL A 31 -7.93 -11.07 12.47
C VAL A 31 -7.77 -10.08 13.62
N LEU A 32 -7.02 -9.00 13.43
CA LEU A 32 -6.84 -7.95 14.44
C LEU A 32 -8.14 -7.23 14.77
N VAL A 33 -8.92 -6.82 13.76
CA VAL A 33 -10.26 -6.22 13.97
C VAL A 33 -11.15 -7.15 14.78
N SER A 34 -11.25 -8.42 14.39
CA SER A 34 -12.06 -9.41 15.11
C SER A 34 -11.58 -9.62 16.55
N SER A 35 -10.26 -9.65 16.76
CA SER A 35 -9.65 -9.81 18.09
C SER A 35 -9.94 -8.63 19.01
N TYR A 36 -9.87 -7.39 18.50
CA TYR A 36 -10.22 -6.20 19.28
C TYR A 36 -11.73 -6.13 19.57
N MET A 37 -12.58 -6.48 18.60
CA MET A 37 -14.02 -6.58 18.83
C MET A 37 -14.37 -7.60 19.90
N TYR A 38 -13.71 -8.76 19.89
CA TYR A 38 -13.88 -9.79 20.93
C TYR A 38 -13.40 -9.31 22.30
N SER A 39 -12.27 -8.57 22.35
CA SER A 39 -11.76 -7.97 23.59
C SER A 39 -12.75 -6.94 24.16
N ILE A 40 -13.38 -6.11 23.32
CA ILE A 40 -14.44 -5.18 23.75
C ILE A 40 -15.66 -5.93 24.29
N TYR A 41 -16.05 -7.04 23.64
CA TYR A 41 -17.16 -7.87 24.09
C TYR A 41 -16.89 -8.44 25.51
N LEU A 42 -15.71 -9.02 25.72
CA LEU A 42 -15.31 -9.56 27.03
C LEU A 42 -15.19 -8.44 28.09
N LEU A 43 -14.69 -7.27 27.71
CA LEU A 43 -14.60 -6.13 28.60
C LEU A 43 -15.99 -5.65 29.06
N ASN A 44 -16.98 -5.60 28.16
CA ASN A 44 -18.35 -5.25 28.53
C ASN A 44 -18.97 -6.28 29.49
N ASN A 45 -18.70 -7.57 29.25
CA ASN A 45 -19.14 -8.64 30.15
C ASN A 45 -18.46 -8.53 31.52
N LEU A 46 -17.17 -8.20 31.56
CA LEU A 46 -16.41 -8.02 32.80
C LEU A 46 -16.97 -6.85 33.63
N ILE A 47 -17.35 -5.74 32.99
CA ILE A 47 -17.95 -4.58 33.66
C ILE A 47 -19.34 -4.92 34.21
N SER A 48 -20.14 -5.70 33.46
CA SER A 48 -21.53 -6.00 33.81
C SER A 48 -21.65 -7.11 34.87
N SER A 49 -20.79 -8.12 34.78
CA SER A 49 -20.78 -9.29 35.66
C SER A 49 -19.33 -9.68 36.00
N PRO A 50 -18.69 -8.98 36.96
CA PRO A 50 -17.29 -9.22 37.28
C PRO A 50 -17.07 -10.65 37.78
N SER A 51 -16.18 -11.40 37.10
CA SER A 51 -15.71 -12.71 37.56
C SER A 51 -14.26 -12.92 37.14
N GLU A 52 -13.54 -13.72 37.91
CA GLU A 52 -12.12 -14.01 37.63
C GLU A 52 -11.94 -14.76 36.31
N LEU A 53 -12.88 -15.64 35.93
CA LEU A 53 -12.86 -16.35 34.65
C LEU A 53 -12.95 -15.38 33.46
N ILE A 54 -13.93 -14.46 33.45
CA ILE A 54 -14.08 -13.47 32.37
C ILE A 54 -12.86 -12.54 32.31
N ARG A 55 -12.29 -12.19 33.47
CA ARG A 55 -11.07 -11.38 33.53
C ARG A 55 -9.89 -12.10 32.85
N GLN A 56 -9.73 -13.40 33.09
CA GLN A 56 -8.68 -14.20 32.46
C GLN A 56 -8.89 -14.34 30.96
N ASP A 57 -10.13 -14.54 30.50
CA ASP A 57 -10.45 -14.58 29.07
C ASP A 57 -10.13 -13.24 28.39
N PHE A 58 -10.47 -12.12 29.05
CA PHE A 58 -10.16 -10.77 28.56
C PHE A 58 -8.65 -10.53 28.46
N ILE A 59 -7.89 -10.89 29.49
CA ILE A 59 -6.42 -10.76 29.45
C ILE A 59 -5.83 -11.65 28.34
N SER A 60 -6.38 -12.84 28.15
CA SER A 60 -5.94 -13.77 27.10
C SER A 60 -6.24 -13.23 25.70
N SER A 61 -7.38 -12.54 25.51
CA SER A 61 -7.69 -11.91 24.23
C SER A 61 -6.74 -10.76 23.90
N LEU A 62 -6.34 -9.97 24.89
CA LEU A 62 -5.31 -8.92 24.73
C LEU A 62 -3.94 -9.53 24.38
N ASN A 63 -3.51 -10.56 25.10
CA ASN A 63 -2.25 -11.27 24.84
C ASN A 63 -2.22 -11.86 23.41
N PHE A 64 -3.35 -12.34 22.92
CA PHE A 64 -3.50 -12.80 21.54
C PHE A 64 -3.32 -11.63 20.55
N SER A 65 -4.00 -10.49 20.76
CA SER A 65 -3.84 -9.30 19.92
C SER A 65 -2.38 -8.83 19.88
N ASP A 66 -1.71 -8.75 21.04
CA ASP A 66 -0.30 -8.36 21.14
C ASP A 66 0.62 -9.31 20.37
N SER A 67 0.32 -10.62 20.41
CA SER A 67 1.05 -11.62 19.65
C SER A 67 0.86 -11.45 18.14
N MET A 68 -0.37 -11.17 17.70
CA MET A 68 -0.67 -10.86 16.29
C MET A 68 0.01 -9.57 15.83
N THR A 69 0.10 -8.55 16.69
CA THR A 69 0.82 -7.31 16.38
C THR A 69 2.33 -7.53 16.20
N ARG A 70 2.95 -8.48 16.90
CA ARG A 70 4.35 -8.87 16.63
C ARG A 70 4.50 -9.52 15.25
N TYR A 71 3.58 -10.41 14.86
CA TYR A 71 3.57 -10.96 13.51
C TYR A 71 3.28 -9.90 12.43
N ASN A 72 2.48 -8.88 12.77
CA ASN A 72 2.21 -7.73 11.90
C ASN A 72 3.50 -7.02 11.47
N VAL A 73 4.49 -6.89 12.35
CA VAL A 73 5.79 -6.29 12.00
C VAL A 73 6.50 -7.09 10.90
N ILE A 74 6.50 -8.42 11.00
CA ILE A 74 7.16 -9.29 10.03
C ILE A 74 6.49 -9.17 8.65
N ILE A 75 5.16 -9.29 8.60
CA ILE A 75 4.44 -9.16 7.32
C ILE A 75 4.57 -7.75 6.74
N PHE A 76 4.59 -6.72 7.58
CA PHE A 76 4.79 -5.34 7.14
C PHE A 76 6.16 -5.14 6.49
N ILE A 77 7.23 -5.74 7.03
CA ILE A 77 8.57 -5.71 6.42
C ILE A 77 8.55 -6.41 5.06
N LEU A 78 7.90 -7.57 4.94
CA LEU A 78 7.77 -8.29 3.67
C LEU A 78 7.00 -7.46 2.62
N CYS A 79 5.92 -6.79 3.05
CA CYS A 79 5.20 -5.82 2.23
C CYS A 79 6.10 -4.66 1.79
N ALA A 80 6.84 -4.05 2.71
CA ALA A 80 7.69 -2.90 2.42
C ALA A 80 8.83 -3.25 1.44
N VAL A 81 9.49 -4.40 1.64
CA VAL A 81 10.58 -4.87 0.77
C VAL A 81 10.05 -5.23 -0.62
N SER A 82 8.99 -6.05 -0.69
CA SER A 82 8.41 -6.43 -1.98
C SER A 82 7.88 -5.22 -2.76
N PHE A 83 7.20 -4.30 -2.08
CA PHE A 83 6.69 -3.06 -2.69
C PHE A 83 7.83 -2.15 -3.15
N SER A 84 8.93 -2.04 -2.40
CA SER A 84 10.11 -1.27 -2.79
C SER A 84 10.77 -1.83 -4.05
N LEU A 85 10.92 -3.14 -4.14
CA LEU A 85 11.45 -3.79 -5.34
C LEU A 85 10.52 -3.59 -6.54
N TRP A 86 9.22 -3.68 -6.31
CA TRP A 86 8.20 -3.44 -7.32
C TRP A 86 8.20 -2.00 -7.83
N ILE A 87 8.19 -0.99 -6.94
CA ILE A 87 8.08 0.42 -7.35
C ILE A 87 9.35 0.88 -8.07
N TYR A 88 10.52 0.39 -7.64
CA TYR A 88 11.79 0.61 -8.35
C TYR A 88 11.69 0.14 -9.81
N ARG A 89 11.19 -1.08 -10.01
CA ARG A 89 11.04 -1.66 -11.35
C ARG A 89 9.94 -1.00 -12.15
N ALA A 90 8.80 -0.70 -11.53
CA ALA A 90 7.68 -0.04 -12.19
C ALA A 90 8.10 1.33 -12.73
N ASN A 91 8.89 2.11 -11.96
CA ASN A 91 9.46 3.38 -12.44
C ASN A 91 10.50 3.14 -13.54
N LYS A 92 11.45 2.21 -13.36
CA LYS A 92 12.47 1.90 -14.36
C LYS A 92 11.88 1.44 -15.70
N ASN A 93 10.77 0.72 -15.69
CA ASN A 93 10.10 0.27 -16.92
C ASN A 93 9.55 1.44 -17.76
N LEU A 94 9.28 2.60 -17.16
CA LEU A 94 8.78 3.77 -17.90
C LEU A 94 9.79 4.26 -18.95
N SER A 95 11.10 4.18 -18.67
CA SER A 95 12.12 4.53 -19.67
C SER A 95 12.12 3.55 -20.84
N SER A 96 11.92 2.24 -20.58
CA SER A 96 11.76 1.22 -21.62
C SER A 96 10.49 1.42 -22.45
N LEU A 97 9.46 2.04 -21.88
CA LEU A 97 8.22 2.43 -22.58
C LEU A 97 8.34 3.78 -23.31
N ARG A 98 9.56 4.32 -23.44
CA ARG A 98 9.86 5.60 -24.11
C ARG A 98 9.18 6.82 -23.45
N ILE A 99 8.82 6.71 -22.18
CA ILE A 99 8.32 7.85 -21.40
C ILE A 99 9.49 8.73 -20.99
N THR A 100 9.35 10.04 -21.21
CA THR A 100 10.34 11.06 -20.84
C THR A 100 9.76 12.07 -19.86
N GLY A 101 10.65 12.84 -19.22
CA GLY A 101 10.25 13.96 -18.34
C GLY A 101 9.75 13.55 -16.95
N LEU A 102 10.11 12.35 -16.49
CA LEU A 102 9.78 11.84 -15.14
C LEU A 102 10.45 12.70 -14.07
N GLU A 103 9.70 13.08 -13.04
CA GLU A 103 10.22 13.79 -11.87
C GLU A 103 10.95 12.84 -10.92
N PHE A 104 10.49 11.59 -10.83
CA PHE A 104 11.03 10.60 -9.90
C PHE A 104 11.95 9.61 -10.62
N THR A 105 13.17 9.48 -10.10
CA THR A 105 14.06 8.37 -10.46
C THR A 105 13.59 7.07 -9.80
N PRO A 106 14.03 5.89 -10.29
CA PRO A 106 13.69 4.60 -9.66
C PRO A 106 14.10 4.53 -8.19
N ALA A 107 15.31 5.01 -7.88
CA ALA A 107 15.81 5.04 -6.51
C ALA A 107 15.02 6.03 -5.65
N LEU A 108 14.69 7.21 -6.18
CA LEU A 108 13.93 8.21 -5.43
C LEU A 108 12.50 7.75 -5.12
N SER A 109 11.89 6.98 -6.02
CA SER A 109 10.57 6.36 -5.83
C SER A 109 10.55 5.40 -4.64
N VAL A 110 11.69 4.75 -4.34
CA VAL A 110 11.84 3.88 -3.16
C VAL A 110 12.16 4.71 -1.93
N TRP A 111 13.24 5.50 -1.98
CA TRP A 111 13.76 6.21 -0.82
C TRP A 111 12.81 7.27 -0.28
N SER A 112 11.87 7.76 -1.10
CA SER A 112 10.82 8.68 -0.63
C SER A 112 9.96 8.10 0.51
N PHE A 113 9.85 6.78 0.65
CA PHE A 113 9.09 6.13 1.73
C PHE A 113 9.85 6.10 3.06
N TYR A 114 11.18 6.17 3.01
CA TYR A 114 12.05 5.91 4.16
C TYR A 114 12.72 7.17 4.71
N ILE A 115 12.86 8.21 3.89
CA ILE A 115 13.42 9.49 4.30
C ILE A 115 12.35 10.29 5.06
N PRO A 116 12.61 10.71 6.31
CA PRO A 116 11.71 11.58 7.07
C PRO A 116 11.31 12.83 6.29
N LEU A 117 10.10 13.35 6.51
CA LEU A 117 9.47 14.46 5.77
C LEU A 117 9.08 14.13 4.32
N LEU A 118 9.97 13.51 3.54
CA LEU A 118 9.63 13.05 2.19
C LEU A 118 8.53 12.00 2.24
N CYS A 119 8.60 11.13 3.25
CA CYS A 119 7.64 10.06 3.50
C CYS A 119 6.21 10.53 3.81
N LEU A 120 5.95 11.84 3.90
CA LEU A 120 4.60 12.38 4.06
C LEU A 120 3.89 12.64 2.73
N TYR A 121 4.63 12.85 1.63
CA TYR A 121 4.04 13.36 0.39
C TYR A 121 4.65 12.80 -0.91
N TRP A 122 5.96 12.54 -0.94
CA TRP A 122 6.64 12.09 -2.16
C TRP A 122 6.25 10.69 -2.61
N PRO A 123 6.02 9.71 -1.71
CA PRO A 123 5.44 8.42 -2.08
C PRO A 123 4.17 8.51 -2.91
N PHE A 124 3.23 9.35 -2.49
CA PHE A 124 1.99 9.62 -3.21
C PHE A 124 2.28 10.15 -4.62
N LYS A 125 3.17 11.13 -4.75
CA LYS A 125 3.54 11.68 -6.05
C LYS A 125 4.21 10.64 -6.96
N ALA A 126 5.14 9.84 -6.43
CA ALA A 126 5.85 8.82 -7.18
C ALA A 126 4.88 7.78 -7.75
N VAL A 127 3.94 7.29 -6.92
CA VAL A 127 2.91 6.35 -7.37
C VAL A 127 1.96 7.01 -8.39
N ALA A 128 1.57 8.28 -8.19
CA ALA A 128 0.74 9.01 -9.13
C ALA A 128 1.42 9.27 -10.48
N GLU A 129 2.72 9.57 -10.49
CA GLU A 129 3.53 9.69 -11.69
C GLU A 129 3.57 8.36 -12.45
N ILE A 130 3.93 7.27 -11.77
CA ILE A 130 3.99 5.94 -12.37
C ILE A 130 2.62 5.54 -12.93
N TRP A 131 1.53 5.82 -12.21
CA TRP A 131 0.18 5.59 -12.69
C TRP A 131 -0.09 6.33 -14.00
N LYS A 132 0.09 7.66 -14.01
CA LYS A 132 -0.17 8.51 -15.18
C LYS A 132 0.67 8.09 -16.38
N ALA A 133 1.97 7.89 -16.19
CA ALA A 133 2.88 7.45 -17.24
C ALA A 133 2.55 6.06 -17.79
N SER A 134 1.94 5.20 -16.96
CA SER A 134 1.53 3.86 -17.37
C SER A 134 0.20 3.84 -18.12
N GLN A 135 -0.65 4.87 -18.03
CA GLN A 135 -1.99 4.87 -18.67
C GLN A 135 -1.93 4.65 -20.20
N PRO A 136 -2.87 3.91 -20.81
CA PRO A 136 -2.88 3.66 -22.26
C PRO A 136 -2.76 4.92 -23.11
N ASP A 137 -3.39 6.01 -22.69
CA ASP A 137 -3.44 7.29 -23.42
C ASP A 137 -2.13 8.10 -23.33
N ALA A 138 -1.21 7.72 -22.46
CA ALA A 138 0.10 8.34 -22.40
C ALA A 138 0.91 7.91 -23.63
N THR A 139 1.01 8.81 -24.62
CA THR A 139 1.75 8.58 -25.86
C THR A 139 3.20 8.20 -25.56
N ASN A 140 3.75 7.27 -26.33
CA ASN A 140 5.14 6.78 -26.17
C ASN A 140 6.19 7.80 -26.66
N THR A 141 5.77 9.06 -26.83
CA THR A 141 6.57 10.17 -27.35
C THR A 141 6.24 11.43 -26.56
N GLY A 142 7.16 11.86 -25.72
CA GLY A 142 7.10 13.14 -24.99
C GLY A 142 6.44 13.08 -23.61
N GLU A 143 5.91 14.23 -23.18
CA GLU A 143 5.42 14.46 -21.81
C GLU A 143 3.88 14.52 -21.70
N SER A 144 3.15 14.00 -22.69
CA SER A 144 1.68 14.02 -22.74
C SER A 144 1.02 13.42 -21.50
N TRP A 145 1.68 12.44 -20.89
CA TRP A 145 1.25 11.79 -19.64
C TRP A 145 1.10 12.77 -18.46
N LYS A 146 1.79 13.91 -18.46
CA LYS A 146 1.69 14.91 -17.39
C LYS A 146 0.31 15.54 -17.31
N ASN A 147 -0.40 15.61 -18.45
CA ASN A 147 -1.77 16.15 -18.55
C ASN A 147 -2.84 15.12 -18.15
N LEU A 148 -2.47 13.85 -17.99
CA LEU A 148 -3.42 12.82 -17.56
C LEU A 148 -3.74 12.98 -16.09
N SER A 149 -4.99 12.76 -15.75
CA SER A 149 -5.44 12.79 -14.35
C SER A 149 -5.12 11.47 -13.65
N ALA A 150 -4.65 11.56 -12.41
CA ALA A 150 -4.56 10.42 -11.51
C ALA A 150 -5.91 10.23 -10.79
N PRO A 151 -6.45 9.01 -10.70
CA PRO A 151 -7.73 8.76 -10.03
C PRO A 151 -7.66 9.00 -8.51
N LEU A 152 -8.81 9.31 -7.91
CA LEU A 152 -8.96 9.58 -6.47
C LEU A 152 -8.55 8.41 -5.57
N ILE A 153 -8.46 7.19 -6.10
CA ILE A 153 -7.97 6.03 -5.34
C ILE A 153 -6.55 6.23 -4.78
N ILE A 154 -5.69 6.98 -5.48
CA ILE A 154 -4.31 7.23 -5.06
C ILE A 154 -4.25 8.16 -3.83
N PRO A 155 -4.89 9.35 -3.81
CA PRO A 155 -4.91 10.17 -2.60
C PRO A 155 -5.67 9.50 -1.45
N ILE A 156 -6.78 8.77 -1.71
CA ILE A 156 -7.52 8.06 -0.66
C ILE A 156 -6.66 6.98 0.00
N TRP A 157 -5.93 6.18 -0.80
CA TRP A 157 -4.96 5.22 -0.28
C TRP A 157 -3.96 5.88 0.66
N TRP A 158 -3.33 6.97 0.19
CA TRP A 158 -2.25 7.61 0.90
C TRP A 158 -2.72 8.27 2.20
N ILE A 159 -3.86 8.98 2.17
CA ILE A 159 -4.46 9.58 3.36
C ILE A 159 -4.84 8.50 4.37
N SER A 160 -5.40 7.37 3.92
CA SER A 160 -5.74 6.26 4.81
C SER A 160 -4.50 5.68 5.49
N PHE A 161 -3.42 5.47 4.73
CA PHE A 161 -2.16 4.94 5.24
C PHE A 161 -1.48 5.89 6.24
N ILE A 162 -1.29 7.16 5.87
CA ILE A 162 -0.67 8.16 6.75
C ILE A 162 -1.56 8.47 7.95
N GLY A 163 -2.88 8.55 7.76
CA GLY A 163 -3.83 8.78 8.86
C GLY A 163 -3.78 7.67 9.90
N ALA A 164 -3.71 6.41 9.47
CA ALA A 164 -3.52 5.27 10.38
C ALA A 164 -2.21 5.36 11.17
N GLY A 165 -1.10 5.71 10.49
CA GLY A 165 0.21 5.87 11.14
C GLY A 165 0.25 7.00 12.17
N ILE A 166 -0.32 8.17 11.83
CA ILE A 166 -0.41 9.33 12.73
C ILE A 166 -1.27 8.97 13.94
N LEU A 167 -2.44 8.37 13.74
CA LEU A 167 -3.35 8.00 14.82
C LEU A 167 -2.69 6.98 15.76
N SER A 168 -2.03 5.96 15.20
CA SER A 168 -1.27 4.98 15.98
C SER A 168 -0.18 5.64 16.82
N HIS A 169 0.58 6.58 16.26
CA HIS A 169 1.62 7.29 16.99
C HIS A 169 1.06 8.13 18.15
N ILE A 170 -0.05 8.86 17.93
CA ILE A 170 -0.71 9.68 18.96
C ILE A 170 -1.18 8.80 20.12
N ILE A 171 -1.89 7.72 19.83
CA ILE A 171 -2.45 6.81 20.85
C ILE A 171 -1.35 6.22 21.72
N ASN A 172 -0.31 5.65 21.10
CA ASN A 172 0.78 5.00 21.83
C ASN A 172 1.64 5.98 22.65
N THR A 173 1.71 7.25 22.26
CA THR A 173 2.56 8.24 22.93
C THR A 173 1.84 8.91 24.10
N TYR A 174 0.54 9.18 23.97
CA TYR A 174 -0.18 10.06 24.89
C TYR A 174 -1.26 9.39 25.73
N TYR A 175 -1.64 8.13 25.46
CA TYR A 175 -2.80 7.49 26.08
C TYR A 175 -2.54 6.05 26.59
N PRO A 176 -1.64 5.84 27.57
CA PRO A 176 -1.64 4.58 28.32
C PRO A 176 -2.94 4.51 29.16
N PRO A 177 -3.84 3.52 28.93
CA PRO A 177 -5.13 3.50 29.59
C PRO A 177 -5.00 3.11 31.07
N HIS A 178 -5.67 3.86 31.95
CA HIS A 178 -5.64 3.65 33.42
C HIS A 178 -7.00 3.19 33.99
N SER A 179 -8.06 3.21 33.18
CA SER A 179 -9.41 2.78 33.56
C SER A 179 -10.01 1.81 32.54
N LEU A 180 -11.00 1.00 32.94
CA LEU A 180 -11.68 0.08 32.02
C LEU A 180 -12.36 0.82 30.84
N SER A 181 -12.88 2.03 31.08
CA SER A 181 -13.42 2.90 30.04
C SER A 181 -12.37 3.36 29.04
N GLU A 182 -11.16 3.73 29.51
CA GLU A 182 -10.05 4.12 28.64
C GLU A 182 -9.54 2.93 27.83
N ILE A 183 -9.47 1.73 28.41
CA ILE A 183 -9.11 0.51 27.66
C ILE A 183 -10.13 0.27 26.53
N LYS A 184 -11.42 0.45 26.80
CA LYS A 184 -12.45 0.30 25.77
C LYS A 184 -12.27 1.31 24.63
N MET A 185 -11.99 2.57 24.96
CA MET A 185 -11.73 3.61 23.96
C MET A 185 -10.48 3.29 23.12
N TYR A 186 -9.40 2.90 23.78
CA TYR A 186 -8.16 2.44 23.14
C TYR A 186 -8.42 1.31 22.14
N LEU A 187 -9.20 0.28 22.51
CA LEU A 187 -9.55 -0.82 21.61
C LEU A 187 -10.39 -0.36 20.40
N PHE A 188 -11.31 0.59 20.59
CA PHE A 188 -12.08 1.17 19.48
C PHE A 188 -11.19 1.93 18.50
N GLU A 189 -10.24 2.71 19.01
CA GLU A 189 -9.32 3.47 18.18
C GLU A 189 -8.39 2.54 17.37
N TRP A 190 -7.95 1.42 17.97
CA TRP A 190 -7.23 0.39 17.23
C TRP A 190 -8.07 -0.23 16.11
N ILE A 191 -9.36 -0.50 16.33
CA ILE A 191 -10.26 -0.95 15.25
C ILE A 191 -10.29 0.06 14.11
N VAL A 192 -10.39 1.37 14.41
CA VAL A 192 -10.37 2.42 13.39
C VAL A 192 -9.06 2.41 12.59
N ILE A 193 -7.91 2.25 13.26
CA ILE A 193 -6.60 2.12 12.61
C ILE A 193 -6.58 0.91 11.66
N GLU A 194 -7.00 -0.26 12.13
CA GLU A 194 -6.99 -1.47 11.31
C GLU A 194 -7.93 -1.33 10.08
N LEU A 195 -9.07 -0.65 10.22
CA LEU A 195 -9.98 -0.36 9.11
C LEU A 195 -9.37 0.60 8.09
N LEU A 196 -8.68 1.65 8.53
CA LEU A 196 -7.94 2.55 7.62
C LEU A 196 -6.85 1.79 6.85
N LEU A 197 -6.14 0.89 7.52
CA LEU A 197 -5.13 0.04 6.89
C LEU A 197 -5.74 -1.00 5.94
N LEU A 198 -6.92 -1.54 6.23
CA LEU A 198 -7.67 -2.41 5.32
C LEU A 198 -8.01 -1.66 4.02
N VAL A 199 -8.57 -0.45 4.14
CA VAL A 199 -8.86 0.40 2.99
C VAL A 199 -7.57 0.67 2.21
N ALA A 200 -6.51 1.13 2.89
CA ALA A 200 -5.23 1.39 2.24
C ALA A 200 -4.70 0.17 1.48
N THR A 201 -4.76 -1.03 2.08
CA THR A 201 -4.26 -2.28 1.50
C THR A 201 -5.04 -2.70 0.26
N ILE A 202 -6.37 -2.56 0.27
CA ILE A 202 -7.21 -2.83 -0.91
C ILE A 202 -6.84 -1.89 -2.06
N LEU A 203 -6.76 -0.58 -1.77
CA LEU A 203 -6.53 0.44 -2.78
C LEU A 203 -5.13 0.32 -3.39
N ILE A 204 -4.08 0.10 -2.58
CA ILE A 204 -2.73 -0.09 -3.12
C ILE A 204 -2.57 -1.39 -3.90
N SER A 205 -3.26 -2.46 -3.51
CA SER A 205 -3.27 -3.71 -4.26
C SER A 205 -3.86 -3.51 -5.65
N TYR A 206 -4.99 -2.80 -5.74
CA TYR A 206 -5.57 -2.41 -7.02
C TYR A 206 -4.63 -1.51 -7.83
N ILE A 207 -3.99 -0.54 -7.19
CA ILE A 207 -3.04 0.37 -7.85
C ILE A 207 -1.87 -0.40 -8.47
N VAL A 208 -1.27 -1.31 -7.70
CA VAL A 208 -0.17 -2.18 -8.14
C VAL A 208 -0.59 -3.05 -9.32
N TYR A 209 -1.74 -3.71 -9.21
CA TYR A 209 -2.30 -4.53 -10.28
C TYR A 209 -2.49 -3.71 -11.57
N LYS A 210 -3.14 -2.55 -11.46
CA LYS A 210 -3.52 -1.76 -12.62
C LYS A 210 -2.32 -1.13 -13.33
N ILE A 211 -1.33 -0.67 -12.57
CA ILE A 211 -0.06 -0.19 -13.14
C ILE A 211 0.61 -1.32 -13.93
N ASN A 212 0.72 -2.51 -13.35
CA ASN A 212 1.34 -3.65 -14.02
C ASN A 212 0.58 -4.08 -15.29
N GLU A 213 -0.74 -4.15 -15.23
CA GLU A 213 -1.60 -4.43 -16.40
C GLU A 213 -1.36 -3.41 -17.53
N ASN A 214 -1.40 -2.12 -17.20
CA ASN A 214 -1.22 -1.07 -18.19
C ASN A 214 0.19 -1.08 -18.82
N GLN A 215 1.24 -1.29 -18.02
CA GLN A 215 2.62 -1.39 -18.51
C GLN A 215 2.82 -2.60 -19.44
N ASN A 216 2.24 -3.75 -19.10
CA ASN A 216 2.29 -4.94 -19.95
C ASN A 216 1.55 -4.74 -21.27
N ASN A 217 0.36 -4.13 -21.25
CA ASN A 217 -0.39 -3.84 -22.46
C ASN A 217 0.38 -2.89 -23.40
N LYS A 218 1.04 -1.86 -22.86
CA LYS A 218 1.89 -0.96 -23.65
C LYS A 218 3.07 -1.67 -24.29
N LEU A 219 3.73 -2.57 -23.55
CA LEU A 219 4.84 -3.35 -24.11
C LEU A 219 4.38 -4.19 -25.30
N ILE A 220 3.22 -4.86 -25.18
CA ILE A 220 2.65 -5.67 -26.27
C ILE A 220 2.39 -4.79 -27.50
N MET A 221 1.78 -3.61 -27.31
CA MET A 221 1.52 -2.67 -28.40
C MET A 221 2.80 -2.13 -29.06
N LEU A 222 3.86 -1.89 -28.29
CA LEU A 222 5.16 -1.45 -28.81
C LEU A 222 5.88 -2.51 -29.65
N ASN A 223 5.66 -3.78 -29.34
CA ASN A 223 6.29 -4.92 -30.02
C ASN A 223 5.42 -5.51 -31.14
N ALA A 224 4.18 -5.04 -31.30
CA ALA A 224 3.33 -5.47 -32.40
C ALA A 224 3.95 -5.05 -33.75
N PRO A 225 4.04 -5.93 -34.75
CA PRO A 225 4.54 -5.54 -36.06
C PRO A 225 3.65 -4.43 -36.61
N VAL A 226 4.28 -3.35 -37.10
CA VAL A 226 3.57 -2.29 -37.81
C VAL A 226 2.80 -2.96 -38.94
N GLN A 227 1.48 -3.05 -38.82
CA GLN A 227 0.66 -3.49 -39.95
C GLN A 227 0.93 -2.49 -41.06
N ASN A 228 1.61 -2.96 -42.11
CA ASN A 228 1.80 -2.21 -43.34
C ASN A 228 0.42 -1.76 -43.83
N SER A 229 0.06 -0.51 -43.57
CA SER A 229 -0.89 0.23 -44.38
C SER A 229 -0.21 0.53 -45.71
N SER A 230 0.00 -0.53 -46.50
CA SER A 230 0.20 -0.41 -47.93
C SER A 230 -1.07 0.19 -48.50
N VAL A 231 -1.00 1.50 -48.76
CA VAL A 231 -1.20 2.08 -50.08
C VAL A 231 -2.16 1.25 -50.95
N ASN A 232 -3.40 1.72 -51.09
CA ASN A 232 -4.09 1.65 -52.37
C ASN A 232 -4.41 3.09 -52.75
N VAL A 233 -3.55 3.61 -53.65
CA VAL A 233 -3.82 4.72 -54.56
C VAL A 233 -4.96 4.32 -55.49
#